data_AF-A0A5Q0GQQ5-F1
#
_entry.id   AF-A0A5Q0GQQ5-F1
#
_cell.length_a   1.000
_cell.length_b   1.000
_cell.length_c   1.000
_cell.angle_alpha   90.00
_cell.angle_beta   90.00
_cell.angle_gamma   90.00
#
_symmetry.space_group_name_H-M   'P 1'
#
loop_
_entity.id
_entity.type
_entity.pdbx_description
1 polymer ?
#
loop_
_entity_poly.entity_id
_entity_poly.type
_entity_poly.pdbx_seq_one_letter_code
_entity_poly.pdbx_strand_id
1 'polypeptide(L)'
;MELPAAWQRPDPLRGLGKVPWADLARGRGVDAMLRGAAEGDLTACDALERRLLDDDTVSEASAHAAPFLAELGASYKVPGAVRDRVIFLLAGLALAGAGFTDGGRRTRRRWNRLRRELPRRSPDWITQTRYAVAKDAPKVFEALGGAEVACALALAVAVPEVAPPHVTDVARGIAFAGTFPPLLVDAATTALHLLAGGETDDVWAYVTAQGHPDVLRAYENGGFPPNQPPGVTVQLMGYRYARLAAYGEPGVTP
;
A
#
# COMPACT_ATOMS: atom_id res chain seq x y z
N MET A 1 -8.60 30.36 -13.72
CA MET A 1 -7.57 30.08 -14.74
C MET A 1 -7.77 28.62 -15.14
N GLU A 2 -8.22 28.35 -16.36
CA GLU A 2 -8.40 26.95 -16.82
C GLU A 2 -7.02 26.30 -17.02
N LEU A 3 -6.87 25.06 -16.56
CA LEU A 3 -5.61 24.33 -16.70
C LEU A 3 -5.36 23.99 -18.18
N PRO A 4 -4.09 23.99 -18.65
CA PRO A 4 -3.74 23.56 -19.99
C PRO A 4 -4.33 22.18 -20.31
N ALA A 5 -4.74 21.93 -21.56
CA ALA A 5 -5.37 20.67 -21.96
C ALA A 5 -4.53 19.42 -21.59
N ALA A 6 -3.20 19.53 -21.61
CA ALA A 6 -2.29 18.47 -21.17
C ALA A 6 -2.37 18.14 -19.67
N TRP A 7 -2.94 19.04 -18.88
CA TRP A 7 -3.13 18.95 -17.43
C TRP A 7 -4.60 18.66 -17.08
N GLN A 8 -5.48 18.57 -18.07
CA GLN A 8 -6.87 18.18 -17.86
C GLN A 8 -6.95 16.65 -17.76
N ARG A 9 -6.67 16.12 -16.57
CA ARG A 9 -6.97 14.71 -16.30
C ARG A 9 -8.49 14.51 -16.28
N PRO A 10 -9.00 13.43 -16.91
CA PRO A 10 -10.40 13.06 -16.81
C PRO A 10 -10.79 12.85 -15.35
N ASP A 11 -12.10 12.89 -15.07
CA ASP A 11 -12.63 12.59 -13.74
C ASP A 11 -12.01 11.27 -13.22
N PRO A 12 -11.33 11.27 -12.05
CA PRO A 12 -10.68 10.07 -11.51
C PRO A 12 -11.67 8.94 -11.23
N LEU A 13 -12.97 9.24 -11.10
CA LEU A 13 -14.04 8.28 -10.89
C LEU A 13 -14.81 7.94 -12.17
N ARG A 14 -14.27 8.27 -13.35
CA ARG A 14 -14.88 7.92 -14.63
C ARG A 14 -15.13 6.41 -14.72
N GLY A 15 -16.39 6.04 -14.93
CA GLY A 15 -16.79 4.64 -15.06
C GLY A 15 -17.10 3.95 -13.73
N LEU A 16 -17.04 4.65 -12.59
CA LEU A 16 -17.36 4.11 -11.27
C LEU A 16 -18.75 3.43 -11.21
N GLY A 17 -19.75 4.01 -11.89
CA GLY A 17 -21.10 3.45 -11.95
C GLY A 17 -21.25 2.20 -12.83
N LYS A 18 -20.20 1.78 -13.56
CA LYS A 18 -20.21 0.54 -14.35
C LYS A 18 -19.85 -0.69 -13.54
N VAL A 19 -19.26 -0.49 -12.35
CA VAL A 19 -18.89 -1.60 -11.46
C VAL A 19 -20.13 -2.05 -10.69
N PRO A 20 -20.47 -3.35 -10.69
CA PRO A 20 -21.64 -3.87 -9.98
C PRO A 20 -21.37 -4.00 -8.47
N TRP A 21 -21.11 -2.88 -7.79
CA TRP A 21 -20.68 -2.83 -6.39
C TRP A 21 -21.59 -3.60 -5.42
N ALA A 22 -22.89 -3.67 -5.71
CA ALA A 22 -23.86 -4.37 -4.88
C ALA A 22 -23.69 -5.91 -4.90
N ASP A 23 -23.10 -6.42 -5.97
CA ASP A 23 -22.90 -7.85 -6.22
C ASP A 23 -21.51 -8.31 -5.76
N LEU A 24 -20.56 -7.39 -5.61
CA LEU A 24 -19.20 -7.72 -5.15
C LEU A 24 -19.16 -7.99 -3.65
N ALA A 25 -18.36 -8.97 -3.23
CA ALA A 25 -18.06 -9.18 -1.82
C ALA A 25 -17.49 -7.90 -1.19
N ARG A 26 -18.11 -7.42 -0.09
CA ARG A 26 -17.82 -6.15 0.61
C ARG A 26 -17.99 -4.88 -0.25
N GLY A 27 -18.56 -4.95 -1.46
CA GLY A 27 -18.65 -3.82 -2.39
C GLY A 27 -19.72 -2.77 -2.10
N ARG A 28 -20.78 -3.11 -1.36
CA ARG A 28 -21.89 -2.17 -1.08
C ARG A 28 -21.42 -0.88 -0.41
N GLY A 29 -21.68 0.26 -1.07
CA GLY A 29 -21.34 1.60 -0.58
C GLY A 29 -19.91 2.05 -0.87
N VAL A 30 -19.06 1.20 -1.49
CA VAL A 30 -17.69 1.59 -1.87
C VAL A 30 -17.70 2.75 -2.87
N ASP A 31 -18.67 2.78 -3.78
CA ASP A 31 -18.83 3.87 -4.75
C ASP A 31 -19.13 5.22 -4.09
N ALA A 32 -20.00 5.24 -3.08
CA ALA A 32 -20.28 6.45 -2.30
C ALA A 32 -19.03 6.92 -1.55
N MET A 33 -18.28 6.00 -0.95
CA MET A 33 -17.06 6.36 -0.21
C MET A 33 -15.94 6.84 -1.16
N LEU A 34 -15.80 6.25 -2.35
CA LEU A 34 -14.87 6.73 -3.38
C LEU A 34 -15.20 8.16 -3.84
N ARG A 35 -16.49 8.48 -4.01
CA ARG A 35 -16.94 9.85 -4.30
C ARG A 35 -16.62 10.81 -3.16
N GLY A 36 -16.92 10.44 -1.92
CA GLY A 36 -16.58 11.26 -0.75
C GLY A 36 -15.07 11.52 -0.65
N ALA A 37 -14.24 10.50 -0.85
CA ALA A 37 -12.79 10.66 -0.88
C ALA A 37 -12.33 11.61 -2.02
N ALA A 38 -12.93 11.51 -3.20
CA ALA A 38 -12.63 12.43 -4.31
C ALA A 38 -12.98 13.89 -3.99
N GLU A 39 -14.00 14.11 -3.17
CA GLU A 39 -14.43 15.42 -2.68
C GLU A 39 -13.61 15.93 -1.49
N GLY A 40 -12.69 15.12 -0.95
CA GLY A 40 -11.84 15.49 0.18
C GLY A 40 -12.32 15.02 1.54
N ASP A 41 -13.34 14.16 1.61
CA ASP A 41 -13.84 13.62 2.88
C ASP A 41 -12.89 12.54 3.45
N LEU A 42 -12.15 12.90 4.49
CA LEU A 42 -11.28 11.99 5.23
C LEU A 42 -12.07 10.87 5.93
N THR A 43 -13.31 11.11 6.34
CA THR A 43 -14.17 10.08 6.96
C THR A 43 -14.54 9.00 5.95
N ALA A 44 -14.83 9.41 4.71
CA ALA A 44 -15.04 8.49 3.60
C ALA A 44 -13.77 7.69 3.28
N CYS A 45 -12.60 8.32 3.35
CA CYS A 45 -11.32 7.62 3.18
C CYS A 45 -11.06 6.58 4.28
N ASP A 46 -11.31 6.91 5.54
CA ASP A 46 -11.19 5.97 6.67
C ASP A 46 -12.21 4.83 6.54
N ALA A 47 -13.41 5.12 6.05
CA ALA A 47 -14.43 4.11 5.78
C ALA A 47 -14.00 3.17 4.62
N LEU A 48 -13.36 3.71 3.58
CA LEU A 48 -12.74 2.91 2.51
C LEU A 48 -11.65 2.01 3.05
N GLU A 49 -10.74 2.52 3.88
CA GLU A 49 -9.67 1.72 4.49
C GLU A 49 -10.28 0.56 5.27
N ARG A 50 -11.18 0.83 6.22
CA ARG A 50 -11.85 -0.23 7.00
C ARG A 50 -12.65 -1.20 6.15
N ARG A 51 -13.14 -0.77 4.98
CA ARG A 51 -13.94 -1.63 4.10
C ARG A 51 -13.09 -2.53 3.23
N LEU A 52 -12.03 -1.98 2.65
CA LEU A 52 -11.21 -2.62 1.63
C LEU A 52 -9.96 -3.30 2.20
N LEU A 53 -9.47 -2.84 3.36
CA LEU A 53 -8.27 -3.30 4.05
C LEU A 53 -8.54 -3.44 5.57
N ASP A 54 -9.15 -4.56 5.96
CA ASP A 54 -9.58 -4.86 7.35
C ASP A 54 -8.72 -5.97 7.93
N ASP A 55 -7.96 -5.71 9.01
CA ASP A 55 -7.01 -6.66 9.62
C ASP A 55 -6.13 -7.37 8.58
N ASP A 56 -5.49 -6.65 7.66
CA ASP A 56 -4.65 -7.25 6.60
C ASP A 56 -5.45 -8.15 5.62
N THR A 57 -6.75 -7.85 5.42
CA THR A 57 -7.66 -8.59 4.52
C THR A 57 -8.14 -7.76 3.35
N VAL A 58 -8.23 -8.40 2.17
CA VAL A 58 -8.88 -7.84 0.98
C VAL A 58 -10.07 -8.66 0.50
N SER A 59 -10.93 -8.03 -0.29
CA SER A 59 -12.13 -8.61 -0.89
C SER A 59 -12.12 -8.45 -2.41
N GLU A 60 -13.13 -9.00 -3.07
CA GLU A 60 -13.38 -8.74 -4.50
C GLU A 60 -13.47 -7.23 -4.78
N ALA A 61 -14.18 -6.48 -3.93
CA ALA A 61 -14.30 -5.03 -4.05
C ALA A 61 -12.94 -4.31 -4.04
N SER A 62 -11.93 -4.84 -3.33
CA SER A 62 -10.60 -4.26 -3.26
C SER A 62 -9.90 -4.26 -4.63
N ALA A 63 -10.01 -5.35 -5.39
CA ALA A 63 -9.44 -5.45 -6.74
C ALA A 63 -10.12 -4.48 -7.72
N HIS A 64 -11.44 -4.29 -7.59
CA HIS A 64 -12.21 -3.35 -8.41
C HIS A 64 -12.02 -1.89 -8.00
N ALA A 65 -11.73 -1.61 -6.72
CA ALA A 65 -11.49 -0.26 -6.22
C ALA A 65 -10.08 0.25 -6.52
N ALA A 66 -9.08 -0.64 -6.59
CA ALA A 66 -7.68 -0.27 -6.79
C ALA A 66 -7.42 0.68 -7.98
N PRO A 67 -8.01 0.50 -9.18
CA PRO A 67 -7.82 1.45 -10.28
C PRO A 67 -8.34 2.85 -9.97
N PHE A 68 -9.50 2.98 -9.31
CA PHE A 68 -10.04 4.29 -8.91
C PHE A 68 -9.21 4.93 -7.81
N LEU A 69 -8.76 4.15 -6.83
CA LEU A 69 -7.83 4.63 -5.81
C LEU A 69 -6.53 5.13 -6.44
N ALA A 70 -6.00 4.47 -7.46
CA ALA A 70 -4.81 4.95 -8.17
C ALA A 70 -5.06 6.26 -8.94
N GLU A 71 -6.24 6.42 -9.56
CA GLU A 71 -6.63 7.69 -10.18
C GLU A 71 -6.76 8.82 -9.15
N LEU A 72 -7.35 8.54 -7.98
CA LEU A 72 -7.44 9.50 -6.88
C LEU A 72 -6.05 9.87 -6.34
N GLY A 73 -5.20 8.88 -6.09
CA GLY A 73 -3.82 9.03 -5.65
C GLY A 73 -2.95 9.82 -6.63
N ALA A 74 -3.30 9.82 -7.92
CA ALA A 74 -2.56 10.50 -8.97
C ALA A 74 -3.22 11.82 -9.43
N SER A 75 -4.38 12.19 -8.91
CA SER A 75 -5.12 13.37 -9.34
C SER A 75 -4.77 14.59 -8.50
N TYR A 76 -4.39 15.69 -9.16
CA TYR A 76 -4.20 16.99 -8.49
C TYR A 76 -5.52 17.62 -8.02
N LYS A 77 -6.67 17.09 -8.44
CA LYS A 77 -8.00 17.57 -8.02
C LYS A 77 -8.38 17.07 -6.62
N VAL A 78 -7.74 16.00 -6.15
CA VAL A 78 -7.98 15.43 -4.83
C VAL A 78 -7.11 16.17 -3.81
N PRO A 79 -7.66 16.61 -2.67
CA PRO A 79 -6.88 17.25 -1.62
C PRO A 79 -5.71 16.37 -1.15
N GLY A 80 -4.55 16.99 -0.91
CA GLY A 80 -3.30 16.28 -0.57
C GLY A 80 -3.45 15.28 0.58
N ALA A 81 -4.10 15.69 1.68
CA ALA A 81 -4.31 14.81 2.84
C ALA A 81 -5.08 13.52 2.50
N VAL A 82 -6.11 13.60 1.64
CA VAL A 82 -6.86 12.41 1.20
C VAL A 82 -6.05 11.60 0.19
N ARG A 83 -5.37 12.28 -0.74
CA ARG A 83 -4.50 11.64 -1.72
C ARG A 83 -3.44 10.78 -1.04
N ASP A 84 -2.79 11.31 -0.01
CA ASP A 84 -1.75 10.62 0.76
C ASP A 84 -2.33 9.38 1.47
N ARG A 85 -3.51 9.50 2.10
CA ARG A 85 -4.24 8.36 2.70
C ARG A 85 -4.61 7.29 1.69
N VAL A 86 -5.05 7.69 0.51
CA VAL A 86 -5.35 6.78 -0.60
C VAL A 86 -4.10 6.03 -1.06
N ILE A 87 -2.94 6.69 -1.13
CA ILE A 87 -1.67 6.03 -1.50
C ILE A 87 -1.25 5.01 -0.44
N PHE A 88 -1.38 5.34 0.85
CA PHE A 88 -1.15 4.38 1.93
C PHE A 88 -2.14 3.20 1.91
N LEU A 89 -3.40 3.44 1.54
CA LEU A 89 -4.39 2.39 1.35
C LEU A 89 -3.97 1.47 0.18
N LEU A 90 -3.57 2.01 -0.97
CA LEU A 90 -3.07 1.22 -2.10
C LEU A 90 -1.87 0.34 -1.71
N ALA A 91 -0.90 0.91 -1.01
CA ALA A 91 0.26 0.17 -0.53
C ALA A 91 -0.15 -0.95 0.43
N GLY A 92 -1.05 -0.68 1.37
CA GLY A 92 -1.60 -1.69 2.29
C GLY A 92 -2.37 -2.81 1.57
N LEU A 93 -3.20 -2.45 0.58
CA LEU A 93 -3.93 -3.43 -0.26
C LEU A 93 -2.98 -4.36 -1.02
N ALA A 94 -1.87 -3.85 -1.53
CA ALA A 94 -0.86 -4.63 -2.24
C ALA A 94 -0.03 -5.56 -1.32
N LEU A 95 0.00 -5.26 -0.02
CA LEU A 95 0.70 -6.01 1.00
C LEU A 95 -0.19 -6.97 1.79
N ALA A 96 -1.50 -6.97 1.54
CA ALA A 96 -2.48 -7.77 2.25
C ALA A 96 -2.09 -9.25 2.35
N GLY A 97 -2.02 -9.78 3.56
CA GLY A 97 -1.72 -11.19 3.86
C GLY A 97 -2.94 -12.11 3.80
N ALA A 98 -4.15 -11.57 3.70
CA ALA A 98 -5.38 -12.35 3.60
C ALA A 98 -6.39 -11.83 2.57
N GLY A 99 -7.25 -12.73 2.08
CA GLY A 99 -8.34 -12.40 1.17
C GLY A 99 -9.53 -13.33 1.32
N PHE A 100 -10.73 -12.88 0.95
CA PHE A 100 -11.94 -13.70 0.96
C PHE A 100 -12.01 -14.69 -0.22
N THR A 101 -12.81 -15.76 -0.12
CA THR A 101 -13.16 -16.65 -1.25
C THR A 101 -14.63 -16.45 -1.68
N ASP A 102 -15.08 -17.12 -2.74
CA ASP A 102 -16.46 -17.15 -3.30
C ASP A 102 -17.54 -17.75 -2.36
N GLY A 103 -17.27 -17.75 -1.05
CA GLY A 103 -18.21 -18.16 0.00
C GLY A 103 -17.94 -17.42 1.31
N GLY A 104 -17.30 -16.25 1.26
CA GLY A 104 -17.03 -15.41 2.42
C GLY A 104 -15.96 -15.93 3.39
N ARG A 105 -15.31 -17.07 3.10
CA ARG A 105 -14.24 -17.61 3.95
C ARG A 105 -12.94 -16.86 3.72
N ARG A 106 -12.27 -16.46 4.80
CA ARG A 106 -10.95 -15.82 4.74
C ARG A 106 -9.87 -16.87 4.47
N THR A 107 -9.06 -16.63 3.45
CA THR A 107 -7.84 -17.38 3.15
C THR A 107 -6.63 -16.50 3.42
N ARG A 108 -5.54 -17.10 3.90
CA ARG A 108 -4.28 -16.41 4.17
C ARG A 108 -3.22 -16.90 3.20
N ARG A 109 -2.25 -16.04 2.89
CA ARG A 109 -0.99 -16.46 2.29
C ARG A 109 -0.32 -17.48 3.20
N ARG A 110 0.27 -18.51 2.60
CA ARG A 110 0.91 -19.61 3.32
C ARG A 110 2.15 -20.03 2.55
N TRP A 111 3.17 -20.48 3.27
CA TRP A 111 4.44 -20.84 2.68
C TRP A 111 4.88 -22.22 3.15
N ASN A 112 5.51 -22.98 2.26
CA ASN A 112 6.15 -24.24 2.62
C ASN A 112 7.51 -23.99 3.30
N ARG A 113 8.18 -25.05 3.76
CA ARG A 113 9.50 -24.95 4.42
C ARG A 113 10.60 -24.36 3.53
N LEU A 114 10.42 -24.39 2.21
CA LEU A 114 11.32 -23.75 1.24
C LEU A 114 10.90 -22.30 0.95
N ARG A 115 10.00 -21.73 1.77
CA ARG A 115 9.46 -20.37 1.65
C ARG A 115 8.76 -20.10 0.32
N ARG A 116 8.34 -21.13 -0.41
CA ARG A 116 7.52 -20.98 -1.62
C ARG A 116 6.07 -20.83 -1.22
N GLU A 117 5.41 -19.83 -1.79
CA GLU A 117 3.99 -19.60 -1.53
C GLU A 117 3.17 -20.82 -2.00
N LEU A 118 2.35 -21.35 -1.11
CA LEU A 118 1.47 -22.47 -1.38
C LEU A 118 0.32 -22.01 -2.29
N PRO A 119 -0.22 -22.90 -3.14
CA PRO A 119 -1.37 -22.56 -3.98
C PRO A 119 -2.52 -21.97 -3.16
N ARG A 120 -3.02 -20.82 -3.64
CA ARG A 120 -4.22 -20.18 -3.10
C ARG A 120 -5.45 -20.86 -3.68
N ARG A 121 -6.52 -20.93 -2.88
CA ARG A 121 -7.80 -21.44 -3.36
C ARG A 121 -8.49 -20.32 -4.11
N SER A 122 -9.06 -20.62 -5.27
CA SER A 122 -9.89 -19.65 -5.98
C SER A 122 -11.08 -19.23 -5.13
N PRO A 123 -11.51 -17.97 -5.25
CA PRO A 123 -10.87 -16.85 -5.96
C PRO A 123 -9.67 -16.29 -5.19
N ASP A 124 -8.66 -15.82 -5.91
CA ASP A 124 -7.41 -15.29 -5.36
C ASP A 124 -7.41 -13.76 -5.36
N TRP A 125 -8.21 -13.15 -4.47
CA TRP A 125 -8.34 -11.69 -4.40
C TRP A 125 -7.06 -10.99 -3.96
N ILE A 126 -6.19 -11.65 -3.19
CA ILE A 126 -4.90 -11.08 -2.76
C ILE A 126 -4.06 -10.74 -3.99
N THR A 127 -3.92 -11.71 -4.90
CA THR A 127 -3.11 -11.54 -6.11
C THR A 127 -3.72 -10.56 -7.08
N GLN A 128 -5.03 -10.66 -7.28
CA GLN A 128 -5.73 -9.74 -8.17
C GLN A 128 -5.65 -8.30 -7.67
N THR A 129 -5.80 -8.08 -6.36
CA THR A 129 -5.64 -6.76 -5.74
C THR A 129 -4.21 -6.25 -5.90
N ARG A 130 -3.20 -7.05 -5.54
CA ARG A 130 -1.79 -6.66 -5.74
C ARG A 130 -1.49 -6.32 -7.19
N TYR A 131 -1.95 -7.14 -8.13
CA TYR A 131 -1.76 -6.93 -9.56
C TYR A 131 -2.41 -5.62 -10.02
N ALA A 132 -3.65 -5.34 -9.60
CA ALA A 132 -4.34 -4.10 -9.92
C ALA A 132 -3.58 -2.87 -9.39
N VAL A 133 -3.06 -2.93 -8.17
CA VAL A 133 -2.22 -1.87 -7.60
C VAL A 133 -0.93 -1.70 -8.41
N ALA A 134 -0.18 -2.79 -8.65
CA ALA A 134 1.09 -2.74 -9.37
C ALA A 134 0.92 -2.21 -10.81
N LYS A 135 -0.16 -2.58 -11.49
CA LYS A 135 -0.48 -2.12 -12.84
C LYS A 135 -0.66 -0.61 -12.92
N ASP A 136 -1.33 0.00 -11.94
CA ASP A 136 -1.65 1.44 -11.95
C ASP A 136 -0.67 2.29 -11.12
N ALA A 137 0.23 1.69 -10.34
CA ALA A 137 1.21 2.39 -9.52
C ALA A 137 2.16 3.34 -10.28
N PRO A 138 2.64 3.03 -11.51
CA PRO A 138 3.50 3.96 -12.27
C PRO A 138 2.90 5.36 -12.42
N LYS A 139 1.60 5.45 -12.70
CA LYS A 139 0.84 6.70 -12.81
C LYS A 139 0.76 7.46 -11.50
N VAL A 140 0.71 6.74 -10.37
CA VAL A 140 0.77 7.36 -9.03
C VAL A 140 2.15 7.95 -8.82
N PHE A 141 3.23 7.18 -9.05
CA PHE A 141 4.60 7.67 -8.92
C PHE A 141 4.88 8.94 -9.74
N GLU A 142 4.42 8.99 -11.00
CA GLU A 142 4.52 10.20 -11.84
C GLU A 142 3.85 11.44 -11.23
N ALA A 143 2.78 11.24 -10.45
CA ALA A 143 2.03 12.31 -9.80
C ALA A 143 2.57 12.70 -8.41
N LEU A 144 3.51 11.94 -7.83
CA LEU A 144 4.04 12.17 -6.47
C LEU A 144 4.94 13.40 -6.33
N GLY A 145 5.16 14.18 -7.41
CA GLY A 145 5.89 15.46 -7.35
C GLY A 145 5.33 16.49 -6.35
N GLY A 146 4.14 16.24 -5.77
CA GLY A 146 3.57 17.04 -4.68
C GLY A 146 2.99 16.23 -3.51
N ALA A 147 3.32 14.95 -3.37
CA ALA A 147 2.85 14.07 -2.29
C ALA A 147 3.86 13.96 -1.14
N GLU A 148 3.39 13.55 0.03
CA GLU A 148 4.28 13.29 1.15
C GLU A 148 5.28 12.19 0.80
N VAL A 149 6.57 12.42 1.07
CA VAL A 149 7.67 11.54 0.66
C VAL A 149 7.51 10.12 1.23
N ALA A 150 6.91 10.00 2.42
CA ALA A 150 6.56 8.73 3.03
C ALA A 150 5.59 7.89 2.18
N CYS A 151 4.64 8.52 1.45
CA CYS A 151 3.72 7.82 0.56
C CYS A 151 4.46 7.16 -0.62
N ALA A 152 5.47 7.85 -1.18
CA ALA A 152 6.30 7.31 -2.24
C ALA A 152 7.07 6.08 -1.77
N LEU A 153 7.65 6.14 -0.57
CA LEU A 153 8.36 5.01 0.03
C LEU A 153 7.42 3.85 0.32
N ALA A 154 6.23 4.11 0.89
CA ALA A 154 5.24 3.08 1.17
C ALA A 154 4.82 2.31 -0.10
N LEU A 155 4.54 3.02 -1.19
CA LEU A 155 4.18 2.40 -2.46
C LEU A 155 5.36 1.66 -3.10
N ALA A 156 6.57 2.23 -3.04
CA ALA A 156 7.79 1.58 -3.54
C ALA A 156 8.14 0.30 -2.77
N VAL A 157 7.90 0.27 -1.47
CA VAL A 157 8.05 -0.93 -0.65
C VAL A 157 6.99 -1.98 -1.02
N ALA A 158 5.75 -1.55 -1.28
CA ALA A 158 4.67 -2.43 -1.63
C ALA A 158 4.86 -3.07 -3.02
N VAL A 159 5.23 -2.29 -4.03
CA VAL A 159 5.37 -2.73 -5.43
C VAL A 159 6.71 -2.27 -6.03
N PRO A 160 7.86 -2.74 -5.48
CA PRO A 160 9.18 -2.30 -5.91
C PRO A 160 9.47 -2.57 -7.39
N GLU A 161 8.84 -3.61 -7.96
CA GLU A 161 9.02 -4.04 -9.35
C GLU A 161 8.56 -3.00 -10.40
N VAL A 162 7.76 -2.02 -10.02
CA VAL A 162 7.22 -0.98 -10.92
C VAL A 162 7.63 0.45 -10.53
N ALA A 163 8.46 0.60 -9.50
CA ALA A 163 8.90 1.91 -9.05
C ALA A 163 9.90 2.53 -10.05
N PRO A 164 9.72 3.80 -10.45
CA PRO A 164 10.60 4.45 -11.41
C PRO A 164 11.94 4.89 -10.79
N PRO A 165 13.00 5.10 -11.59
CA PRO A 165 14.34 5.42 -11.10
C PRO A 165 14.43 6.64 -10.16
N HIS A 166 13.62 7.68 -10.40
CA HIS A 166 13.65 8.88 -9.55
C HIS A 166 13.22 8.59 -8.11
N VAL A 167 12.41 7.55 -7.86
CA VAL A 167 12.03 7.14 -6.49
C VAL A 167 13.24 6.53 -5.78
N THR A 168 14.10 5.82 -6.50
CA THR A 168 15.38 5.33 -5.98
C THR A 168 16.29 6.50 -5.59
N ASP A 169 16.36 7.55 -6.39
CA ASP A 169 17.16 8.74 -6.08
C ASP A 169 16.64 9.46 -4.83
N VAL A 170 15.32 9.62 -4.71
CA VAL A 170 14.67 10.17 -3.51
C VAL A 170 14.97 9.32 -2.29
N ALA A 171 14.78 8.00 -2.37
CA ALA A 171 15.06 7.10 -1.26
C ALA A 171 16.55 7.13 -0.86
N ARG A 172 17.47 7.21 -1.82
CA ARG A 172 18.92 7.36 -1.57
C ARG A 172 19.25 8.67 -0.86
N GLY A 173 18.63 9.77 -1.29
CA GLY A 173 18.78 11.07 -0.65
C GLY A 173 18.34 11.04 0.83
N ILE A 174 17.22 10.38 1.11
CA ILE A 174 16.70 10.24 2.48
C ILE A 174 17.59 9.33 3.33
N ALA A 175 18.00 8.19 2.78
CA ALA A 175 18.75 7.18 3.52
C ALA A 175 20.17 7.66 3.89
N PHE A 176 20.82 8.47 3.05
CA PHE A 176 22.26 8.73 3.18
C PHE A 176 22.68 10.21 3.15
N ALA A 177 21.83 11.13 2.70
CA ALA A 177 22.26 12.51 2.37
C ALA A 177 21.58 13.61 3.19
N GLY A 178 20.76 13.30 4.19
CA GLY A 178 20.05 14.33 4.96
C GLY A 178 19.76 13.96 6.41
N THR A 179 19.25 14.95 7.16
CA THR A 179 18.77 14.79 8.53
C THR A 179 17.25 14.55 8.49
N PHE A 180 16.84 13.33 8.19
CA PHE A 180 15.44 12.93 8.15
C PHE A 180 15.04 12.20 9.43
N PRO A 181 13.73 12.17 9.78
CA PRO A 181 13.24 11.37 10.89
C PRO A 181 13.68 9.90 10.75
N PRO A 182 14.10 9.22 11.83
CA PRO A 182 14.62 7.85 11.77
C PRO A 182 13.68 6.86 11.06
N LEU A 183 12.37 6.93 11.35
CA LEU A 183 11.35 6.11 10.68
C LEU A 183 11.32 6.30 9.15
N LEU A 184 11.55 7.53 8.68
CA LEU A 184 11.60 7.82 7.25
C LEU A 184 12.90 7.28 6.61
N VAL A 185 14.01 7.36 7.35
CA VAL A 185 15.30 6.76 6.95
C VAL A 185 15.20 5.23 6.87
N ASP A 186 14.54 4.59 7.84
CA ASP A 186 14.33 3.13 7.86
C ASP A 186 13.43 2.69 6.69
N ALA A 187 12.35 3.44 6.42
CA ALA A 187 11.49 3.19 5.27
C ALA A 187 12.26 3.34 3.94
N ALA A 188 13.09 4.37 3.81
CA ALA A 188 13.88 4.63 2.60
C ALA A 188 14.96 3.56 2.38
N THR A 189 15.65 3.15 3.44
CA THR A 189 16.65 2.07 3.40
C THR A 189 16.00 0.75 2.98
N THR A 190 14.81 0.47 3.53
CA THR A 190 14.02 -0.70 3.14
C THR A 190 13.61 -0.64 1.67
N ALA A 191 13.10 0.51 1.21
CA ALA A 191 12.73 0.70 -0.19
C ALA A 191 13.94 0.48 -1.12
N LEU A 192 15.10 1.08 -0.83
CA LEU A 192 16.31 0.93 -1.64
C LEU A 192 16.77 -0.52 -1.77
N HIS A 193 16.74 -1.27 -0.66
CA HIS A 193 17.10 -2.69 -0.66
C HIS A 193 16.19 -3.50 -1.60
N LEU A 194 14.88 -3.27 -1.51
CA LEU A 194 13.88 -3.94 -2.35
C LEU A 194 14.01 -3.53 -3.83
N LEU A 195 14.23 -2.24 -4.11
CA LEU A 195 14.38 -1.68 -5.45
C LEU A 195 15.65 -2.18 -6.16
N ALA A 196 16.72 -2.42 -5.40
CA ALA A 196 17.95 -3.01 -5.93
C ALA A 196 17.80 -4.49 -6.32
N GLY A 197 16.65 -5.11 -6.03
CA GLY A 197 16.46 -6.55 -6.19
C GLY A 197 17.36 -7.37 -5.28
N GLY A 198 17.81 -6.78 -4.16
CA GLY A 198 18.69 -7.44 -3.21
C GLY A 198 18.04 -8.69 -2.65
N GLU A 199 18.80 -9.79 -2.59
CA GLU A 199 18.34 -10.96 -1.85
C GLU A 199 18.08 -10.55 -0.40
N THR A 200 16.88 -10.86 0.09
CA THR A 200 16.50 -10.56 1.47
C THR A 200 16.54 -11.87 2.26
N ASP A 201 17.43 -11.93 3.23
CA ASP A 201 17.59 -13.05 4.15
C ASP A 201 17.03 -12.74 5.55
N ASP A 202 17.08 -13.72 6.45
CA ASP A 202 16.56 -13.56 7.81
C ASP A 202 17.40 -12.58 8.65
N VAL A 203 18.70 -12.43 8.34
CA VAL A 203 19.58 -11.48 9.04
C VAL A 203 19.13 -10.07 8.74
N TRP A 204 18.88 -9.76 7.47
CA TRP A 204 18.37 -8.45 7.05
C TRP A 204 17.00 -8.16 7.65
N ALA A 205 16.06 -9.12 7.61
CA ALA A 205 14.74 -8.95 8.21
C ALA A 205 14.82 -8.71 9.71
N TYR A 206 15.71 -9.42 10.42
CA TYR A 206 15.95 -9.22 11.83
C TYR A 206 16.54 -7.82 12.11
N VAL A 207 17.59 -7.40 11.39
CA VAL A 207 18.20 -6.07 11.54
C VAL A 207 17.19 -4.96 11.26
N THR A 208 16.35 -5.13 10.24
CA THR A 208 15.26 -4.18 9.93
C THR A 208 14.27 -4.07 11.10
N ALA A 209 14.01 -5.17 11.83
CA ALA A 209 13.12 -5.17 12.99
C ALA A 209 13.75 -4.57 14.26
N GLN A 210 15.09 -4.65 14.42
CA GLN A 210 15.79 -4.25 15.64
C GLN A 210 15.60 -2.77 16.02
N GLY A 211 15.37 -1.89 15.05
CA GLY A 211 15.14 -0.47 15.31
C GLY A 211 13.84 -0.17 16.06
N HIS A 212 12.91 -1.13 16.14
CA HIS A 212 11.55 -0.91 16.64
C HIS A 212 11.10 -2.06 17.56
N PRO A 213 11.11 -1.89 18.90
CA PRO A 213 10.90 -2.97 19.86
C PRO A 213 9.62 -3.80 19.65
N ASP A 214 8.52 -3.17 19.26
CA ASP A 214 7.26 -3.88 19.00
C ASP A 214 7.30 -4.70 17.70
N VAL A 215 8.03 -4.22 16.70
CA VAL A 215 8.25 -4.95 15.44
C VAL A 215 9.17 -6.13 15.68
N LEU A 216 10.26 -5.93 16.44
CA LEU A 216 11.15 -7.00 16.86
C LEU A 216 10.40 -8.06 17.67
N ARG A 217 9.58 -7.65 18.65
CA ARG A 217 8.75 -8.55 19.44
C ARG A 217 7.77 -9.34 18.57
N ALA A 218 7.14 -8.70 17.60
CA ALA A 218 6.26 -9.39 16.65
C ALA A 218 7.04 -10.38 15.77
N TYR A 219 8.27 -10.03 15.36
CA TYR A 219 9.14 -10.92 14.59
C TYR A 219 9.56 -12.16 15.39
N GLU A 220 10.06 -11.96 16.61
CA GLU A 220 10.57 -13.03 17.48
C GLU A 220 9.45 -13.95 17.99
N ASN A 221 8.26 -13.42 18.25
CA ASN A 221 7.13 -14.18 18.80
C ASN A 221 6.21 -14.79 17.75
N GLY A 222 6.63 -14.85 16.47
CA GLY A 222 5.84 -15.48 15.41
C GLY A 222 4.58 -14.70 15.03
N GLY A 223 4.60 -13.37 15.15
CA GLY A 223 3.56 -12.47 14.64
C GLY A 223 3.43 -12.48 13.12
N PHE A 224 4.40 -13.08 12.41
CA PHE A 224 4.34 -13.34 10.97
C PHE A 224 4.00 -14.81 10.68
N PRO A 225 3.31 -15.09 9.56
CA PRO A 225 3.03 -16.45 9.14
C PRO A 225 4.28 -17.35 9.07
N PRO A 226 4.17 -18.64 9.44
CA PRO A 226 5.28 -19.58 9.35
C PRO A 226 5.87 -19.68 7.94
N ASN A 227 7.21 -19.71 7.86
CA ASN A 227 8.00 -19.75 6.63
C ASN A 227 7.75 -18.57 5.66
N GLN A 228 7.19 -17.45 6.13
CA GLN A 228 7.07 -16.26 5.30
C GLN A 228 8.47 -15.83 4.80
N PRO A 229 8.62 -15.52 3.50
CA PRO A 229 9.89 -15.04 2.96
C PRO A 229 10.32 -13.75 3.67
N PRO A 230 11.61 -13.60 4.02
CA PRO A 230 12.12 -12.40 4.66
C PRO A 230 11.83 -11.12 3.86
N GLY A 231 11.84 -11.20 2.53
CA GLY A 231 11.43 -10.09 1.66
C GLY A 231 10.02 -9.58 1.94
N VAL A 232 9.04 -10.47 2.12
CA VAL A 232 7.64 -10.08 2.44
C VAL A 232 7.58 -9.45 3.83
N THR A 233 8.32 -9.99 4.79
CA THR A 233 8.41 -9.42 6.14
C THR A 233 8.98 -8.02 6.13
N VAL A 234 10.07 -7.80 5.40
CA VAL A 234 10.72 -6.50 5.24
C VAL A 234 9.81 -5.50 4.52
N GLN A 235 9.01 -5.95 3.54
CA GLN A 235 7.99 -5.10 2.93
C GLN A 235 6.95 -4.59 3.94
N LEU A 236 6.45 -5.48 4.80
CA LEU A 236 5.49 -5.09 5.85
C LEU A 236 6.10 -4.11 6.86
N MET A 237 7.37 -4.31 7.23
CA MET A 237 8.11 -3.41 8.12
C MET A 237 8.33 -2.03 7.48
N GLY A 238 8.83 -1.97 6.25
CA GLY A 238 9.08 -0.71 5.53
C GLY A 238 7.80 0.09 5.31
N TYR A 239 6.68 -0.57 4.99
CA TYR A 239 5.37 0.07 4.92
C TYR A 239 4.95 0.66 6.27
N ARG A 240 5.13 -0.09 7.37
CA ARG A 240 4.82 0.39 8.72
C ARG A 240 5.66 1.61 9.08
N TYR A 241 6.96 1.60 8.78
CA TYR A 241 7.85 2.74 9.05
C TYR A 241 7.42 3.99 8.28
N ALA A 242 7.10 3.85 6.99
CA ALA A 242 6.58 4.95 6.20
C ALA A 242 5.27 5.52 6.79
N ARG A 243 4.34 4.65 7.20
CA ARG A 243 3.06 5.06 7.79
C ARG A 243 3.24 5.77 9.14
N LEU A 244 4.13 5.26 10.00
CA LEU A 244 4.45 5.89 11.28
C LEU A 244 5.18 7.22 11.10
N ALA A 245 6.06 7.33 10.09
CA ALA A 245 6.73 8.58 9.77
C ALA A 245 5.74 9.68 9.34
N ALA A 246 4.69 9.31 8.58
CA ALA A 246 3.68 10.25 8.10
C ALA A 246 2.63 10.64 9.18
N TYR A 247 2.20 9.68 10.00
CA TYR A 247 1.03 9.87 10.86
C TYR A 247 1.26 9.61 12.35
N GLY A 248 2.47 9.24 12.76
CA GLY A 248 2.75 8.85 14.14
C GLY A 248 2.09 7.53 14.55
N GLU A 249 2.13 7.20 15.85
CA GLU A 249 1.45 6.02 16.37
C GLU A 249 -0.07 6.21 16.42
N PRO A 250 -0.87 5.19 16.03
CA PRO A 250 -2.31 5.26 16.18
C PRO A 250 -2.69 5.42 17.66
N GLY A 251 -3.26 6.59 18.00
CA GLY A 251 -3.69 6.92 19.38
C GLY A 251 -2.79 7.90 20.13
N VAL A 252 -1.68 8.34 19.54
CA VAL A 252 -0.86 9.43 20.08
C VAL A 252 -0.98 10.61 19.13
N THR A 253 -1.95 11.48 19.39
CA THR A 253 -1.93 12.83 18.81
C THR A 253 -1.02 13.69 19.70
N PRO A 254 -0.16 14.55 19.15
CA PRO A 254 0.56 15.54 19.95
C PRO A 254 -0.41 16.47 20.70
#